data_AF-A0A3P6Q4M6-F1
#
_entry.id   AF-A0A3P6Q4M6-F1
#
_cell.length_a   1.000
_cell.length_b   1.000
_cell.length_c   1.000
_cell.angle_alpha   90.00
_cell.angle_beta   90.00
_cell.angle_gamma   90.00
#
_symmetry.space_group_name_H-M   'P 1'
#
loop_
_entity.id
_entity.type
_entity.pdbx_description
1 polymer ?
#
loop_
_entity_poly.entity_id
_entity_poly.type
_entity_poly.pdbx_seq_one_letter_code
_entity_poly.pdbx_strand_id
1 'polypeptide(L)'
;MIPQTLLRKYLLYAREHIHPKLEQMPQDKISKIFAEMRKESLATGSVAITVRQVESMIRLSEAHAKMHLRSYVSEDDVNMAIRVMLESFISTQKASIMRQMTKNFSKYLTVNRDNNELLLFVLKQLIKEQIHFEQGRHKTDLSTVAVPESDLVDRVCI
;
A
#
# COMPACT_ATOMS: atom_id res chain seq x y z
N MET A 1 -14.39 -13.05 10.57
CA MET A 1 -14.33 -13.93 9.38
C MET A 1 -15.71 -13.93 8.72
N ILE A 2 -15.79 -13.74 7.40
CA ILE A 2 -17.07 -13.69 6.66
C ILE A 2 -17.52 -15.12 6.33
N PRO A 3 -18.81 -15.50 6.51
CA PRO A 3 -19.29 -16.83 6.13
C PRO A 3 -19.13 -17.12 4.62
N GLN A 4 -18.65 -18.32 4.29
CA GLN A 4 -18.32 -18.68 2.89
C GLN A 4 -19.54 -18.71 1.97
N THR A 5 -20.71 -19.06 2.49
CA THR A 5 -21.97 -19.06 1.75
C THR A 5 -22.38 -17.65 1.33
N LEU A 6 -22.19 -16.67 2.21
CA LEU A 6 -22.47 -15.25 1.93
C LEU A 6 -21.49 -14.70 0.89
N LEU A 7 -20.19 -14.94 1.06
CA LEU A 7 -19.16 -14.47 0.13
C LEU A 7 -19.40 -14.99 -1.30
N ARG A 8 -19.75 -16.27 -1.44
CA ARG A 8 -20.04 -16.85 -2.76
C ARG A 8 -21.23 -16.18 -3.45
N LYS A 9 -22.33 -15.95 -2.71
CA LYS A 9 -23.51 -15.25 -3.23
C LYS A 9 -23.17 -13.81 -3.62
N TYR A 10 -22.37 -13.13 -2.80
CA TYR A 10 -21.90 -11.78 -3.06
C TYR A 10 -21.10 -11.68 -4.36
N LEU A 11 -20.11 -12.55 -4.54
CA LEU A 11 -19.27 -12.56 -5.74
C LEU A 11 -20.09 -12.87 -7.00
N LEU A 12 -21.05 -13.80 -6.91
CA LEU A 12 -21.93 -14.13 -8.03
C LEU A 12 -22.80 -12.94 -8.42
N TYR A 13 -23.44 -12.30 -7.44
CA TYR A 13 -24.25 -11.10 -7.65
C TYR A 13 -23.44 -9.96 -8.28
N ALA A 14 -22.28 -9.62 -7.69
CA ALA A 14 -21.39 -8.57 -8.18
C ALA A 14 -20.91 -8.84 -9.61
N ARG A 15 -20.64 -10.11 -9.95
CA ARG A 15 -20.19 -10.49 -11.29
C ARG A 15 -21.28 -10.28 -12.35
N GLU A 16 -22.51 -10.64 -12.05
CA GLU A 16 -23.65 -10.65 -12.98
C GLU A 16 -24.34 -9.28 -13.13
N HIS A 17 -24.40 -8.48 -12.07
CA HIS A 17 -25.23 -7.28 -12.04
C HIS A 17 -24.44 -5.98 -12.12
N ILE A 18 -23.13 -6.00 -11.85
CA ILE A 18 -22.32 -4.79 -11.75
C ILE A 18 -21.33 -4.72 -12.91
N HIS A 19 -21.44 -3.67 -13.70
CA HIS A 19 -20.53 -3.36 -14.81
C HIS A 19 -20.10 -1.89 -14.68
N PRO A 20 -19.04 -1.60 -13.91
CA PRO A 20 -18.64 -0.23 -13.63
C PRO A 20 -18.27 0.53 -14.90
N LYS A 21 -18.75 1.77 -15.03
CA LYS A 21 -18.42 2.66 -16.14
C LYS A 21 -17.21 3.54 -15.80
N LEU A 22 -16.42 3.86 -16.83
CA LEU A 22 -15.18 4.64 -16.73
C LEU A 22 -15.36 6.16 -16.97
N GLU A 23 -16.58 6.62 -17.26
CA GLU A 23 -16.85 8.01 -17.64
C GLU A 23 -16.39 9.04 -16.59
N GLN A 24 -16.41 8.67 -15.31
CA GLN A 24 -16.03 9.54 -14.19
C GLN A 24 -14.58 9.31 -13.70
N MET A 25 -13.81 8.48 -14.41
CA MET A 25 -12.48 8.09 -13.97
C MET A 25 -11.46 9.22 -14.22
N PRO A 26 -10.62 9.59 -13.24
CA PRO A 26 -9.56 10.59 -13.42
C PRO A 26 -8.39 10.04 -14.26
N GLN A 27 -8.56 10.02 -15.59
CA GLN A 27 -7.57 9.50 -16.55
C GLN A 27 -6.21 10.21 -16.45
N ASP A 28 -6.22 11.53 -16.19
CA ASP A 28 -5.01 12.34 -16.03
C ASP A 28 -4.11 11.84 -14.91
N LYS A 29 -4.70 11.29 -13.85
CA LYS A 29 -3.97 10.79 -12.68
C LYS A 29 -3.14 9.55 -13.05
N ILE A 30 -3.75 8.64 -13.82
CA ILE A 30 -3.09 7.43 -14.32
C ILE A 30 -1.96 7.80 -15.28
N SER A 31 -2.20 8.75 -16.18
CA SER A 31 -1.20 9.24 -17.13
C SER A 31 0.02 9.88 -16.44
N LYS A 32 -0.22 10.70 -15.41
CA LYS A 32 0.84 11.32 -14.60
C LYS A 32 1.70 10.26 -13.90
N ILE A 33 1.07 9.30 -13.22
CA ILE A 33 1.78 8.19 -12.54
C ILE A 33 2.60 7.38 -13.54
N PHE A 34 2.02 7.03 -14.69
CA PHE A 34 2.74 6.28 -15.70
C PHE A 34 4.00 7.02 -16.19
N ALA A 35 3.88 8.32 -16.42
CA ALA A 35 5.03 9.15 -16.83
C ALA A 35 6.11 9.21 -15.73
N GLU A 36 5.71 9.41 -14.47
CA GLU A 36 6.62 9.42 -13.31
C GLU A 36 7.34 8.07 -13.15
N MET A 37 6.60 6.96 -13.15
CA MET A 37 7.16 5.60 -13.07
C MET A 37 8.11 5.31 -14.23
N ARG A 38 7.77 5.77 -15.44
CA ARG A 38 8.62 5.57 -16.62
C ARG A 38 9.93 6.33 -16.53
N LYS A 39 9.89 7.57 -16.06
CA LYS A 39 11.08 8.39 -15.84
C LYS A 39 12.00 7.75 -14.80
N GLU A 40 11.45 7.34 -13.65
CA GLU A 40 12.21 6.70 -12.57
C GLU A 40 12.83 5.37 -13.03
N SER A 41 12.08 4.57 -13.78
CA SER A 41 12.58 3.28 -14.26
C SER A 41 13.72 3.44 -15.26
N LEU A 42 13.66 4.45 -16.14
CA LEU A 42 14.74 4.75 -17.08
C LEU A 42 15.98 5.27 -16.36
N ALA A 43 15.80 6.13 -15.36
CA ALA A 43 16.91 6.69 -14.58
C ALA A 43 17.67 5.61 -13.79
N THR A 44 16.96 4.58 -13.31
CA THR A 44 17.55 3.55 -12.45
C THR A 44 18.00 2.29 -13.21
N GLY A 45 17.74 2.22 -14.53
CA GLY A 45 18.03 1.04 -15.34
C GLY A 45 17.22 -0.20 -14.94
N SER A 46 16.06 0.00 -14.30
CA SER A 46 15.12 -1.07 -13.94
C SER A 46 14.23 -1.47 -15.12
N VAL A 47 13.46 -2.54 -14.95
CA VAL A 47 12.50 -3.03 -15.96
C VAL A 47 11.52 -1.93 -16.34
N ALA A 48 11.51 -1.56 -17.62
CA ALA A 48 10.65 -0.50 -18.14
C ALA A 48 9.16 -0.80 -17.92
N ILE A 49 8.44 0.19 -17.38
CA ILE A 49 6.97 0.19 -17.35
C ILE A 49 6.40 0.26 -18.76
N THR A 50 5.36 -0.52 -19.01
CA THR A 50 4.68 -0.63 -20.31
C THR A 50 3.22 -0.24 -20.20
N VAL A 51 2.57 0.01 -21.34
CA VAL A 51 1.13 0.36 -21.41
C VAL A 51 0.25 -0.74 -20.80
N ARG A 52 0.70 -2.00 -20.79
CA ARG A 52 0.00 -3.10 -20.10
C ARG A 52 -0.22 -2.81 -18.61
N GLN A 53 0.69 -2.09 -17.97
CA GLN A 53 0.53 -1.71 -16.56
C GLN A 53 -0.61 -0.69 -16.38
N VAL A 54 -0.81 0.20 -17.36
CA VAL A 54 -1.96 1.13 -17.38
C VAL A 54 -3.27 0.36 -17.51
N GLU A 55 -3.35 -0.60 -18.43
CA GLU A 55 -4.54 -1.45 -18.57
C GLU A 55 -4.83 -2.23 -17.28
N SER A 56 -3.78 -2.72 -16.60
CA SER A 56 -3.93 -3.40 -15.31
C SER A 56 -4.47 -2.46 -14.23
N MET A 57 -4.01 -1.20 -14.16
CA MET A 57 -4.56 -0.21 -13.23
C MET A 57 -6.05 0.05 -13.47
N ILE A 58 -6.46 0.14 -14.74
CA ILE A 58 -7.89 0.34 -15.09
C ILE A 58 -8.72 -0.88 -14.64
N ARG A 59 -8.27 -2.10 -14.95
CA ARG A 59 -8.96 -3.33 -14.52
C ARG A 59 -9.05 -3.46 -13.00
N LEU A 60 -8.01 -3.07 -12.27
CA LEU A 60 -8.03 -3.07 -10.80
C LEU A 60 -9.02 -2.05 -10.24
N SER A 61 -9.13 -0.88 -10.88
CA SER A 61 -10.10 0.16 -10.50
C SER A 61 -11.54 -0.33 -10.70
N GLU A 62 -11.83 -0.96 -11.83
CA GLU A 62 -13.13 -1.58 -12.10
C GLU A 62 -13.43 -2.73 -11.13
N ALA A 63 -12.44 -3.58 -10.84
CA ALA A 63 -12.59 -4.66 -9.87
C ALA A 63 -12.91 -4.11 -8.48
N HIS A 64 -12.25 -3.03 -8.06
CA HIS A 64 -12.51 -2.38 -6.78
C HIS A 64 -13.89 -1.75 -6.70
N ALA A 65 -14.35 -1.07 -7.77
CA ALA A 65 -15.72 -0.56 -7.85
C ALA A 65 -16.76 -1.71 -7.83
N LYS A 66 -16.51 -2.80 -8.56
CA LYS A 66 -17.35 -4.01 -8.56
C LYS A 66 -17.42 -4.66 -7.18
N MET A 67 -16.31 -4.73 -6.45
CA MET A 67 -16.28 -5.23 -5.07
C MET A 67 -17.11 -4.38 -4.12
N HIS A 68 -17.41 -3.11 -4.45
CA HIS A 68 -18.28 -2.22 -3.69
C HIS A 68 -19.69 -2.12 -4.28
N LEU A 69 -20.03 -2.95 -5.28
CA LEU A 69 -21.29 -2.90 -6.03
C LEU A 69 -21.58 -1.52 -6.66
N ARG A 70 -20.54 -0.75 -6.99
CA ARG A 70 -20.68 0.58 -7.60
C ARG A 70 -20.76 0.48 -9.12
N SER A 71 -21.66 1.27 -9.71
CA SER A 71 -21.84 1.36 -11.16
C SER A 71 -20.83 2.26 -11.87
N TYR A 72 -20.01 3.00 -11.12
CA TYR A 72 -19.02 3.94 -11.63
C TYR A 72 -17.71 3.79 -10.87
N VAL A 73 -16.60 3.99 -11.57
CA VAL A 73 -15.26 4.05 -10.98
C VAL A 73 -15.06 5.44 -10.36
N SER A 74 -14.78 5.46 -9.06
CA SER A 74 -14.45 6.66 -8.29
C SER A 74 -12.95 6.92 -8.24
N GLU A 75 -12.57 8.11 -7.74
CA GLU A 75 -11.16 8.42 -7.50
C GLU A 75 -10.50 7.47 -6.49
N ASP A 76 -11.23 6.99 -5.48
CA ASP A 76 -10.71 6.06 -4.47
C ASP A 76 -10.33 4.70 -5.08
N ASP A 77 -11.09 4.25 -6.07
CA ASP A 77 -10.79 3.01 -6.81
C ASP A 77 -9.48 3.14 -7.58
N VAL A 78 -9.26 4.29 -8.21
CA VAL A 78 -8.03 4.60 -8.94
C VAL A 78 -6.85 4.71 -7.97
N ASN A 79 -7.03 5.36 -6.82
CA ASN A 79 -6.00 5.46 -5.79
C ASN A 79 -5.57 4.07 -5.29
N MET A 80 -6.54 3.20 -5.02
CA MET A 80 -6.27 1.82 -4.62
C MET A 80 -5.52 1.05 -5.71
N ALA A 81 -5.96 1.16 -6.97
CA ALA A 81 -5.31 0.49 -8.09
C ALA A 81 -3.86 0.96 -8.31
N ILE A 82 -3.60 2.26 -8.21
CA ILE A 82 -2.25 2.84 -8.28
C ILE A 82 -1.38 2.27 -7.16
N ARG A 83 -1.89 2.25 -5.92
CA ARG A 83 -1.17 1.72 -4.77
C ARG A 83 -0.78 0.26 -4.97
N VAL A 84 -1.74 -0.61 -5.31
CA VAL A 84 -1.51 -2.05 -5.53
C VAL A 84 -0.49 -2.29 -6.64
N MET A 85 -0.59 -1.54 -7.75
CA MET A 85 0.35 -1.66 -8.86
C MET A 85 1.75 -1.18 -8.49
N LEU A 86 1.88 -0.09 -7.74
CA LEU A 86 3.17 0.40 -7.26
C LEU A 86 3.80 -0.59 -6.27
N GLU A 87 3.05 -1.11 -5.30
CA GLU A 87 3.54 -2.12 -4.36
C GLU A 87 4.04 -3.38 -5.09
N SER A 88 3.24 -3.89 -6.04
CA SER A 88 3.62 -5.04 -6.86
C SER A 88 4.83 -4.76 -7.74
N PHE A 89 4.96 -3.56 -8.31
CA PHE A 89 6.09 -3.25 -9.19
C PHE A 89 7.38 -3.02 -8.41
N ILE A 90 7.32 -2.23 -7.33
CA ILE A 90 8.47 -1.86 -6.50
C ILE A 90 9.08 -3.10 -5.83
N SER A 91 8.25 -4.04 -5.36
CA SER A 91 8.71 -5.30 -4.75
C SER A 91 9.50 -6.20 -5.70
N THR A 92 9.37 -6.03 -7.01
CA THR A 92 10.14 -6.81 -8.01
C THR A 92 11.50 -6.20 -8.32
N GLN A 93 11.81 -5.01 -7.79
CA GLN A 93 13.05 -4.29 -8.08
C GLN A 93 14.19 -4.68 -7.13
N LYS A 94 15.43 -4.38 -7.54
CA LYS A 94 16.62 -4.54 -6.70
C LYS A 94 16.46 -3.73 -5.41
N ALA A 95 17.01 -4.21 -4.29
CA ALA A 95 16.81 -3.62 -2.96
C ALA A 95 17.14 -2.11 -2.86
N SER A 96 18.20 -1.64 -3.53
CA SER A 96 18.54 -0.21 -3.57
C SER A 96 17.48 0.62 -4.31
N ILE A 97 17.05 0.13 -5.47
CA ILE A 97 16.00 0.74 -6.31
C ILE A 97 14.67 0.75 -5.57
N MET A 98 14.32 -0.37 -4.93
CA MET A 98 13.11 -0.51 -4.14
C MET A 98 13.02 0.59 -3.07
N ARG A 99 14.10 0.84 -2.32
CA ARG A 99 14.14 1.91 -1.30
C ARG A 99 13.97 3.30 -1.91
N GLN A 100 14.67 3.57 -3.01
CA GLN A 100 14.58 4.86 -3.71
C GLN A 100 13.17 5.10 -4.26
N MET A 101 12.59 4.11 -4.95
CA MET A 101 11.24 4.18 -5.48
C MET A 101 10.19 4.31 -4.38
N THR A 102 10.33 3.58 -3.27
CA THR A 102 9.41 3.70 -2.12
C THR A 102 9.43 5.11 -1.56
N LYS A 103 10.61 5.76 -1.49
CA LYS A 103 10.74 7.15 -1.07
C LYS A 103 10.06 8.10 -2.05
N ASN A 104 10.32 7.95 -3.35
CA ASN A 104 9.80 8.83 -4.41
C ASN A 104 8.28 8.72 -4.56
N PHE A 105 7.72 7.52 -4.41
CA PHE A 105 6.27 7.26 -4.54
C PHE A 105 5.56 7.16 -3.18
N SER A 106 6.21 7.58 -2.09
CA SER A 106 5.68 7.47 -0.72
C SER A 106 4.26 8.04 -0.58
N LYS A 107 3.98 9.18 -1.22
CA LYS A 107 2.65 9.81 -1.27
C LYS A 107 1.53 8.87 -1.73
N TYR A 108 1.80 7.95 -2.65
CA TYR A 108 0.79 7.02 -3.18
C TYR A 108 0.70 5.71 -2.39
N LEU A 109 1.76 5.37 -1.66
CA LEU A 109 1.87 4.14 -0.87
C LEU A 109 1.31 4.30 0.56
N THR A 110 1.29 5.53 1.09
CA THR A 110 0.82 5.80 2.46
C THR A 110 -0.66 6.20 2.55
N VAL A 111 -1.33 6.43 1.42
CA VAL A 111 -2.76 6.74 1.38
C VAL A 111 -3.55 5.57 1.97
N ASN A 112 -4.24 5.83 3.08
CA ASN A 112 -5.00 4.85 3.87
C ASN A 112 -4.18 3.80 4.63
N ARG A 113 -2.88 4.01 4.89
CA ARG A 113 -2.23 3.26 5.98
C ARG A 113 -2.84 3.72 7.29
N ASP A 114 -3.41 2.77 8.04
CA ASP A 114 -3.94 3.02 9.37
C ASP A 114 -2.87 3.76 10.19
N ASN A 115 -3.18 4.95 10.72
CA ASN A 115 -2.29 5.65 11.65
C ASN A 115 -1.86 4.71 12.79
N ASN A 116 -2.74 3.77 13.15
CA ASN A 116 -2.50 2.71 14.12
C ASN A 116 -1.42 1.72 13.67
N GLU A 117 -1.31 1.39 12.39
CA GLU A 117 -0.28 0.49 11.88
C GLU A 117 1.09 1.16 11.91
N LEU A 118 1.16 2.45 11.59
CA LEU A 118 2.38 3.24 11.70
C LEU A 118 2.80 3.39 13.17
N LEU A 119 1.86 3.72 14.06
CA LEU A 119 2.08 3.78 15.50
C LEU A 119 2.58 2.43 16.05
N LEU A 120 1.94 1.34 15.65
CA LEU A 120 2.34 -0.01 16.04
C LEU A 120 3.72 -0.38 15.51
N PHE A 121 4.07 0.06 14.30
CA PHE A 121 5.41 -0.15 13.72
C PHE A 121 6.48 0.55 14.57
N VAL A 122 6.29 1.84 14.88
CA VAL A 122 7.23 2.62 15.71
C VAL A 122 7.34 2.01 17.10
N LEU A 123 6.22 1.66 17.73
CA LEU A 123 6.19 1.02 19.05
C LEU A 123 6.94 -0.32 19.06
N LYS A 124 6.72 -1.17 18.06
CA LYS A 124 7.45 -2.45 17.92
C LYS A 124 8.96 -2.24 17.78
N GLN A 125 9.37 -1.17 17.10
CA GLN A 125 10.78 -0.85 16.93
C GLN A 125 11.42 -0.38 18.24
N LEU A 126 10.76 0.51 18.99
CA LEU A 126 11.21 0.94 20.32
C LEU A 126 11.31 -0.23 21.31
N ILE A 127 10.30 -1.10 21.34
CA ILE A 127 10.32 -2.29 22.21
C ILE A 127 11.48 -3.21 21.83
N LYS A 128 11.76 -3.44 20.54
CA LYS A 128 12.90 -4.26 20.10
C LYS A 128 14.24 -3.65 20.53
N GLU A 129 14.40 -2.34 20.39
CA GLU A 129 15.62 -1.63 20.81
C GLU A 129 15.81 -1.77 22.33
N GLN A 130 14.74 -1.61 23.12
CA GLN A 130 14.80 -1.75 24.58
C GLN A 130 15.09 -3.20 25.01
N ILE A 131 14.48 -4.20 24.37
CA ILE A 131 14.78 -5.62 24.63
C ILE A 131 16.25 -5.91 24.35
N HIS A 132 16.79 -5.43 23.23
CA HIS A 132 18.20 -5.61 22.91
C HIS A 132 19.13 -4.97 23.95
N PHE A 133 18.78 -3.78 24.44
CA PHE A 133 19.53 -3.10 25.49
C PHE A 133 19.53 -3.88 26.80
N GLU A 134 18.37 -4.35 27.25
CA GLU A 134 18.21 -5.08 28.51
C GLU A 134 18.86 -6.48 28.46
N GLN A 135 18.73 -7.20 27.34
CA GLN A 135 19.39 -8.51 27.14
C GLN A 135 20.92 -8.41 27.13
N GLY A 136 21.46 -7.28 26.67
CA GLY A 136 22.90 -6.99 26.73
C GLY A 136 23.43 -6.78 28.15
N ARG A 137 22.57 -6.30 29.07
CA ARG A 137 22.89 -6.11 30.50
C ARG A 137 22.57 -7.33 31.37
N HIS A 138 21.45 -8.01 31.12
CA HIS A 138 20.95 -9.11 31.91
C HIS A 138 20.65 -10.34 31.04
N LYS A 139 21.35 -11.47 31.29
CA LYS A 139 21.11 -12.78 30.65
C LYS A 139 19.83 -13.47 31.15
N THR A 140 18.72 -12.75 31.26
CA THR A 140 17.44 -13.29 31.74
C THR A 140 16.34 -12.91 30.77
N ASP A 141 15.39 -13.82 30.53
CA ASP A 141 14.22 -13.55 29.70
C ASP A 141 13.34 -12.49 30.39
N LEU A 142 13.22 -11.30 29.78
CA LEU A 142 12.32 -10.26 30.25
C LEU A 142 10.88 -10.61 29.88
N SER A 143 10.00 -10.70 30.89
CA SER A 143 8.54 -10.85 30.69
C SER A 143 7.83 -9.51 30.47
N THR A 144 8.43 -8.39 30.85
CA THR A 144 7.85 -7.04 30.78
C THR A 144 8.92 -6.03 30.38
N VAL A 145 8.59 -5.11 29.46
CA VAL A 145 9.49 -4.06 28.97
C VAL A 145 8.81 -2.71 29.19
N ALA A 146 9.49 -1.79 29.88
CA ALA A 146 9.01 -0.44 30.09
C ALA A 146 9.60 0.49 29.02
N VAL A 147 8.73 1.23 28.32
CA VAL A 147 9.12 2.24 27.33
C VAL A 147 8.48 3.58 27.74
N PRO A 148 9.27 4.65 27.92
CA PRO A 148 8.73 5.98 28.22
C PRO A 148 7.82 6.49 27.09
N GLU A 149 6.72 7.16 27.44
CA GLU A 149 5.82 7.75 26.45
C GLU A 149 6.49 8.86 25.62
N SER A 150 7.41 9.61 26.22
CA SER A 150 8.20 10.66 25.56
C SER A 150 8.89 10.14 24.29
N ASP A 151 9.46 8.95 24.35
CA ASP A 151 10.27 8.38 23.27
C ASP A 151 9.40 7.99 22.06
N LEU A 152 8.14 7.66 22.31
CA LEU A 152 7.15 7.38 21.27
C LEU A 152 6.71 8.69 20.60
N VAL A 153 6.42 9.74 21.38
CA VAL A 153 5.99 11.04 20.87
C VAL A 153 7.09 11.67 20.01
N ASP A 154 8.34 11.64 20.48
CA ASP A 154 9.48 12.23 19.77
C ASP A 154 9.72 11.58 18.39
N ARG A 155 9.47 10.27 18.25
CA ARG A 155 9.62 9.57 16.96
C ARG A 155 8.43 9.71 16.01
N VAL A 156 7.26 10.09 16.51
CA VAL A 156 6.05 10.27 15.71
C VAL A 156 5.93 11.72 15.21
N CYS A 157 6.53 12.69 15.89
CA CYS A 157 6.51 14.12 15.54
C CYS A 157 7.54 14.56 14.48
N ILE A 158 8.25 13.63 13.83
CA ILE A 158 9.26 13.87 12.78
C ILE A 158 8.75 13.34 11.43
#